data_AF-A0A6N7GGH2-F1
#
_entry.id   AF-A0A6N7GGH2-F1
#
_cell.length_a   1.000
_cell.length_b   1.000
_cell.length_c   1.000
_cell.angle_alpha   90.00
_cell.angle_beta   90.00
_cell.angle_gamma   90.00
#
_symmetry.space_group_name_H-M   'P 1'
#
loop_
_entity.id
_entity.type
_entity.pdbx_description
1 polymer ?
#
loop_
_entity_poly.entity_id
_entity_poly.type
_entity_poly.pdbx_seq_one_letter_code
_entity_poly.pdbx_strand_id
1 'polypeptide(L)' 'MTGRRTWLVSVDLPIEAASPAEAVAEFWAYLRELGPDQLPAFVAPIGDELAMRAYLAGEPHDLDPEED' A
#
# COMPACT_ATOMS: atom_id res chain seq x y z
N MET A 1 -1.16 27.83 11.22
CA MET A 1 -0.94 26.99 10.03
C MET A 1 -1.03 25.55 10.51
N THR A 2 -2.13 24.85 10.24
CA THR A 2 -2.17 23.40 10.46
C THR A 2 -1.09 22.79 9.57
N GLY A 3 -0.01 22.30 10.20
CA GLY A 3 1.17 21.84 9.49
C GLY A 3 0.82 20.60 8.67
N ARG A 4 0.95 20.68 7.35
CA ARG A 4 0.90 19.49 6.50
C ARG A 4 2.08 18.60 6.87
N ARG A 5 1.81 17.33 7.13
CA ARG A 5 2.82 16.28 7.35
C ARG A 5 3.08 15.57 6.03
N THR A 6 4.32 15.15 5.80
CA THR A 6 4.70 14.26 4.69
C THR A 6 4.49 12.82 5.10
N TRP A 7 3.94 12.02 4.19
CA TRP A 7 3.62 10.61 4.40
C TRP A 7 4.34 9.76 3.36
N LEU A 8 4.79 8.58 3.76
CA LEU A 8 5.13 7.48 2.86
C LEU A 8 3.83 6.72 2.56
N VAL A 9 3.56 6.52 1.28
CA VAL A 9 2.39 5.78 0.80
C VAL A 9 2.87 4.75 -0.20
N SER A 10 2.58 3.48 0.05
CA SER A 10 2.97 2.36 -0.81
C SER A 10 1.84 1.34 -0.95
N VAL A 11 1.88 0.56 -2.01
CA VAL A 11 1.11 -0.67 -2.16
C VAL A 11 2.13 -1.80 -2.24
N ASP A 12 1.94 -2.84 -1.45
CA ASP A 12 2.81 -4.02 -1.46
C ASP A 12 2.04 -5.18 -2.10
N LEU A 13 2.55 -5.69 -3.22
CA LEU A 13 1.93 -6.77 -3.97
C LEU A 13 2.93 -7.92 -4.10
N PRO A 14 2.56 -9.16 -3.75
CA PRO A 14 3.37 -10.32 -4.05
C PRO A 14 3.30 -10.60 -5.55
N ILE A 15 4.34 -10.21 -6.28
CA ILE A 15 4.44 -10.41 -7.74
C ILE A 15 5.43 -11.54 -8.03
N GLU A 16 4.94 -12.61 -8.66
CA GLU A 16 5.79 -13.64 -9.26
C GLU A 16 6.19 -13.23 -10.67
N ALA A 17 7.50 -13.18 -10.95
CA ALA A 17 8.03 -12.79 -12.26
C ALA A 17 9.44 -13.38 -12.48
N ALA A 18 9.85 -13.55 -13.75
CA ALA A 18 11.18 -14.05 -14.09
C ALA A 18 12.29 -13.00 -13.97
N SER A 19 11.92 -11.71 -13.88
CA SER A 19 12.88 -10.61 -13.67
C SER A 19 12.29 -9.43 -12.92
N PRO A 20 13.14 -8.54 -12.34
CA PRO A 20 12.66 -7.31 -11.72
C PRO A 20 11.91 -6.38 -12.68
N ALA A 21 12.29 -6.34 -13.95
CA ALA A 21 11.62 -5.51 -14.95
C ALA A 21 10.19 -6.00 -15.25
N GLU A 22 10.01 -7.32 -15.30
CA GLU A 22 8.70 -7.95 -15.45
C GLU A 22 7.84 -7.75 -14.20
N ALA A 23 8.42 -7.88 -12.99
CA ALA A 23 7.70 -7.60 -11.75
C ALA A 23 7.12 -6.17 -11.72
N VAL A 24 7.87 -5.17 -12.21
CA VAL A 24 7.38 -3.79 -12.31
C VAL A 24 6.27 -3.65 -13.36
N ALA A 25 6.35 -4.36 -14.49
CA ALA A 25 5.29 -4.35 -15.50
C ALA A 25 3.97 -4.92 -14.94
N GLU A 26 4.05 -6.07 -14.25
CA GLU A 26 2.92 -6.72 -13.60
C GLU A 26 2.35 -5.88 -12.45
N PHE A 27 3.21 -5.29 -11.61
CA PHE A 27 2.78 -4.35 -10.56
C PHE A 27 1.88 -3.23 -11.13
N TRP A 28 2.31 -2.60 -12.23
CA TRP A 28 1.52 -1.56 -12.86
C TRP A 28 0.25 -2.09 -13.54
N ALA A 29 0.24 -3.34 -13.99
CA ALA A 29 -0.98 -3.99 -14.48
C ALA A 29 -2.00 -4.15 -13.35
N TYR A 30 -1.61 -4.76 -12.22
CA TYR A 30 -2.49 -4.94 -11.06
C TYR A 30 -3.03 -3.62 -10.52
N LEU A 31 -2.20 -2.58 -10.42
CA LEU A 31 -2.67 -1.26 -9.97
C LEU A 31 -3.77 -0.69 -10.87
N ARG A 32 -3.67 -0.89 -12.19
CA ARG A 32 -4.70 -0.41 -13.14
C ARG A 32 -5.97 -1.24 -13.10
N GLU A 33 -5.86 -2.54 -12.84
CA GLU A 33 -6.99 -3.47 -12.87
C GLU A 33 -7.82 -3.47 -11.58
N LEU A 34 -7.15 -3.46 -10.42
CA LEU A 34 -7.81 -3.58 -9.11
C LEU A 34 -8.16 -2.22 -8.51
N GLY A 35 -7.25 -1.24 -8.60
CA GLY A 35 -7.49 0.12 -8.13
C GLY A 35 -7.69 0.27 -6.60
N PRO A 36 -8.09 1.47 -6.15
CA PRO A 36 -8.10 1.86 -4.73
C PRO A 36 -9.18 1.18 -3.88
N ASP A 37 -10.20 0.58 -4.51
CA ASP A 37 -11.29 -0.10 -3.80
C ASP A 37 -10.92 -1.54 -3.42
N GLN A 38 -9.89 -2.10 -4.05
CA GLN A 38 -9.47 -3.50 -3.87
C GLN A 38 -8.05 -3.64 -3.35
N LEU A 39 -7.21 -2.61 -3.48
CA LEU A 39 -5.83 -2.64 -3.04
C LEU A 39 -5.63 -1.81 -1.77
N PRO A 40 -5.05 -2.41 -0.70
CA PRO A 40 -4.68 -1.65 0.47
C PRO A 40 -3.48 -0.75 0.18
N ALA A 41 -3.56 0.49 0.63
CA ALA A 41 -2.43 1.40 0.69
C ALA A 41 -1.84 1.39 2.11
N PHE A 42 -0.54 1.13 2.21
CA PHE A 42 0.21 1.25 3.44
C PHE A 42 0.68 2.69 3.62
N VAL A 43 0.34 3.28 4.75
CA VAL A 43 0.60 4.70 5.05
C VAL A 43 1.39 4.80 6.34
N ALA A 44 2.53 5.50 6.28
CA ALA A 44 3.31 5.83 7.46
C ALA A 44 3.80 7.29 7.41
N PRO A 45 3.88 8.00 8.53
CA PRO A 45 4.51 9.32 8.58
C PRO A 45 6.02 9.20 8.28
N ILE A 46 6.56 10.14 7.48
CA ILE A 46 8.01 10.13 7.27
C ILE A 46 8.75 10.43 8.59
N GLY A 47 9.76 9.63 8.92
CA GLY A 47 10.47 9.67 10.20
C GLY A 47 9.82 8.89 11.34
N ASP A 48 8.69 8.22 11.10
CA ASP A 48 8.07 7.26 12.02
C ASP A 48 7.41 6.13 11.21
N GLU A 49 8.24 5.46 10.41
CA GLU A 49 7.82 4.42 9.46
C GLU A 49 7.28 3.15 10.14
N LEU A 50 7.59 2.94 11.42
CA LEU A 50 7.06 1.83 12.21
C LEU A 50 5.58 2.02 12.59
N ALA A 51 5.06 3.25 12.53
CA ALA A 51 3.63 3.54 12.72
C ALA A 51 2.79 3.27 11.44
N MET A 52 3.26 2.36 10.58
CA MET A 52 2.59 2.01 9.33
C MET A 52 1.20 1.41 9.58
N ARG A 53 0.22 1.85 8.81
CA ARG A 53 -1.14 1.30 8.82
C ARG A 53 -1.67 1.11 7.40
N ALA A 54 -2.46 0.07 7.18
CA ALA A 54 -3.13 -0.15 5.91
C ALA A 54 -4.47 0.60 5.84
N TYR A 55 -4.81 1.06 4.65
CA TYR A 55 -6.07 1.71 4.32
C TYR A 55 -6.65 1.10 3.05
N LEU A 56 -7.94 0.78 3.06
CA LEU A 56 -8.67 0.29 1.89
C LEU A 56 -9.88 1.21 1.65
N ALA A 57 -10.07 1.68 0.41
CA ALA A 57 -11.10 2.65 0.06
C ALA A 57 -11.14 3.92 0.96
N GLY A 58 -9.99 4.29 1.55
CA GLY A 58 -9.84 5.46 2.43
C GLY A 58 -10.09 5.19 3.92
N GLU A 59 -10.50 3.98 4.29
CA GLU A 59 -10.74 3.58 5.68
C GLU A 59 -9.60 2.72 6.22
N PRO A 60 -9.24 2.82 7.52
CA PRO A 60 -8.27 1.93 8.12
C PRO A 60 -8.71 0.47 7.94
N HIS A 61 -7.78 -0.37 7.48
CA HIS A 61 -8.02 -1.78 7.25
C HIS A 61 -6.98 -2.58 8.04
N ASP A 62 -7.44 -3.34 9.02
CA ASP A 62 -6.55 -4.20 9.81
C ASP A 62 -6.27 -5.47 9.01
N LEU A 63 -4.99 -5.74 8.77
CA LEU A 63 -4.52 -6.86 7.93
C LEU A 63 -4.21 -8.12 8.74
N ASP A 64 -4.41 -8.10 10.06
CA ASP A 64 -4.15 -9.23 10.93
C ASP A 64 -5.31 -10.24 10.83
N PRO A 65 -5.10 -11.42 10.24
CA PRO A 65 -6.13 -12.44 10.14
C PRO A 65 -6.45 -13.10 11.50
N GLU A 66 -5.68 -12.85 12.56
CA GLU A 66 -5.93 -13.41 13.90
C GLU A 66 -6.82 -12.55 14.80
N GLU A 67 -7.22 -11.34 14.37
CA GLU A 67 -8.19 -10.49 15.09
C GLU A 67 -9.63 -10.71 14.56
N ASP A 68 -10.17 -11.92 14.78
CA ASP A 68 -11.61 -12.23 14.62
C ASP A 68 -12.13 -13.08 15.80
#